data_AF-A0A5J4Q6L9-F1
#
_entry.id   AF-A0A5J4Q6L9-F1
#
_cell.length_a   1.000
_cell.length_b   1.000
_cell.length_c   1.000
_cell.angle_alpha   90.00
_cell.angle_beta   90.00
_cell.angle_gamma   90.00
#
_symmetry.space_group_name_H-M   'P 1'
#
loop_
_entity.id
_entity.type
_entity.pdbx_description
1 polymer ?
#
loop_
_entity_poly.entity_id
_entity_poly.type
_entity_poly.pdbx_seq_one_letter_code
_entity_poly.pdbx_strand_id
1 'polypeptide(L)'
;VLIDQEFLTTAYPELTVSGGRGGSVRLTYAEALYKNGQKGNRDEIEGREMANAYFDQFYPDGGSSRLFRPLWFKTWRYLQLDIQTAGEPLTLHDLYGKYTGYPFRENGSFESDRPSIGKLWEVGWRTARLCAHETYFDCPYYEQLQYVGDTRIQALISLYVTGDDRMMRKAIRCFNWSRPSEGITTSRYPGHLTQYIPPFSMYWINMVHDYWMHRDDDAFVRENISGVKSILEWFAAKVDPQTGMLGAVPHWNFVDWPPQWFWNDSRPSGGVPPSGITGGSAILTLQLAYTLTDAVELLEAFGEPELAAKYSALYQSLIKHTWAYCWDENAQLLSDDINRTSYSQHANIMGILSGAVPQEKQQALFEKLDTDPTLIQATFYYRFYLFRALKKVGLAERYTEMLKPWDDMIAIGLTTFAENPEPTRSDCHAWSASPNYDLLATVCGVEPAEPGFKSVKIEPHMGNLTYIKGKVPHPKGDILVNLKKTKKGVTGKVSLPEGLHGSFVWQGKNIPLKQGENVVPF
;
A
#
# COMPACT_ATOMS: atom_id res chain seq x y z
N VAL A 1 -30.79 -11.14 15.79
CA VAL A 1 -31.05 -10.00 14.88
C VAL A 1 -29.76 -9.70 14.15
N LEU A 2 -29.76 -9.70 12.82
CA LEU A 2 -28.59 -9.34 12.01
C LEU A 2 -28.76 -7.90 11.51
N ILE A 3 -27.71 -7.10 11.65
CA ILE A 3 -27.64 -5.72 11.19
C ILE A 3 -26.54 -5.65 10.14
N ASP A 4 -26.87 -5.10 8.97
CA ASP A 4 -25.90 -4.69 7.95
C ASP A 4 -25.68 -3.18 8.07
N GLN A 5 -24.44 -2.77 8.34
CA GLN A 5 -23.98 -1.38 8.37
C GLN A 5 -23.84 -0.78 6.97
N GLU A 6 -24.07 -1.59 5.91
CA GLU A 6 -23.91 -1.30 4.47
C GLU A 6 -22.45 -1.10 4.04
N PHE A 7 -21.57 -0.71 4.96
CA PHE A 7 -20.14 -0.56 4.73
C PHE A 7 -19.31 -0.99 5.95
N LEU A 8 -18.05 -1.35 5.72
CA LEU A 8 -17.12 -1.70 6.78
C LEU A 8 -16.76 -0.45 7.60
N THR A 9 -16.78 -0.55 8.93
CA THR A 9 -16.47 0.56 9.83
C THR A 9 -15.61 0.11 11.01
N THR A 10 -14.88 1.04 11.62
CA THR A 10 -14.21 0.90 12.91
C THR A 10 -14.95 1.76 13.93
N ALA A 11 -15.57 1.14 14.92
CA ALA A 11 -16.41 1.87 15.87
C ALA A 11 -16.44 1.22 17.26
N TYR A 12 -16.72 2.03 18.29
CA TYR A 12 -17.18 1.52 19.58
C TYR A 12 -18.70 1.30 19.47
N PRO A 13 -19.20 0.05 19.48
CA PRO A 13 -20.63 -0.21 19.52
C PRO A 13 -21.21 0.22 20.87
N GLU A 14 -22.34 0.91 20.83
CA GLU A 14 -23.04 1.43 21.99
C GLU A 14 -24.47 0.91 22.01
N LEU A 15 -24.79 0.11 23.03
CA LEU A 15 -26.10 -0.50 23.21
C LEU A 15 -26.75 0.07 24.47
N THR A 16 -27.93 0.68 24.32
CA THR A 16 -28.72 1.17 25.46
C THR A 16 -29.90 0.25 25.73
N VAL A 17 -30.03 -0.26 26.96
CA VAL A 17 -31.08 -1.22 27.34
C VAL A 17 -31.83 -0.84 28.61
N SER A 18 -32.95 -1.52 28.87
CA SER A 18 -33.62 -1.54 30.19
C SER A 18 -34.15 -2.92 30.53
N GLY A 19 -34.15 -3.27 31.83
CA GLY A 19 -34.61 -4.57 32.31
C GLY A 19 -33.66 -5.71 31.98
N GLY A 20 -34.20 -6.91 31.81
CA GLY A 20 -33.48 -8.11 31.39
C GLY A 20 -32.53 -8.71 32.42
N ARG A 21 -32.78 -8.51 33.73
CA ARG A 21 -31.97 -9.13 34.79
C ARG A 21 -31.83 -10.63 34.57
N GLY A 22 -30.60 -11.12 34.65
CA GLY A 22 -30.27 -12.54 34.46
C GLY A 22 -30.34 -13.01 33.01
N GLY A 23 -30.64 -12.13 32.06
CA GLY A 23 -30.49 -12.37 30.63
C GLY A 23 -29.07 -12.09 30.13
N SER A 24 -28.88 -12.21 28.82
CA SER A 24 -27.63 -11.88 28.16
C SER A 24 -27.86 -11.35 26.74
N VAL A 25 -26.97 -10.45 26.30
CA VAL A 25 -26.90 -9.94 24.93
C VAL A 25 -25.49 -10.19 24.41
N ARG A 26 -25.37 -10.98 23.35
CA ARG A 26 -24.14 -11.17 22.59
C ARG A 26 -24.14 -10.27 21.38
N LEU A 27 -23.06 -9.52 21.17
CA LEU A 27 -22.82 -8.71 19.98
C LEU A 27 -21.66 -9.35 19.21
N THR A 28 -21.96 -9.99 18.08
CA THR A 28 -20.96 -10.66 17.22
C THR A 28 -20.69 -9.77 16.00
N TYR A 29 -19.42 -9.62 15.61
CA TYR A 29 -18.96 -8.65 14.60
C TYR A 29 -18.23 -9.35 13.46
N ALA A 30 -18.48 -8.97 12.21
CA ALA A 30 -17.78 -9.56 11.06
C ALA A 30 -17.65 -8.57 9.89
N GLU A 31 -16.59 -8.75 9.09
CA GLU A 31 -16.45 -8.06 7.81
C GLU A 31 -17.41 -8.60 6.74
N ALA A 32 -17.65 -9.92 6.76
CA ALA A 32 -18.47 -10.64 5.79
C ALA A 32 -19.19 -11.83 6.42
N LEU A 33 -20.27 -12.27 5.76
CA LEU A 33 -20.99 -13.49 6.10
C LEU A 33 -20.51 -14.66 5.23
N TYR A 34 -20.68 -15.88 5.73
CA TYR A 34 -20.17 -17.09 5.10
C TYR A 34 -21.29 -18.02 4.65
N LYS A 35 -21.05 -18.73 3.53
CA LYS A 35 -21.83 -19.91 3.12
C LYS A 35 -20.85 -20.97 2.65
N ASN A 36 -20.93 -22.18 3.22
CA ASN A 36 -20.00 -23.28 2.92
C ASN A 36 -18.51 -22.86 3.05
N GLY A 37 -18.20 -22.04 4.07
CA GLY A 37 -16.83 -21.56 4.32
C GLY A 37 -16.33 -20.44 3.39
N GLN A 38 -17.18 -19.88 2.51
CA GLN A 38 -16.80 -18.81 1.59
C GLN A 38 -17.56 -17.51 1.85
N LYS A 39 -16.88 -16.36 1.69
CA LYS A 39 -17.46 -15.01 1.84
C LYS A 39 -18.38 -14.64 0.67
N GLY A 40 -17.99 -14.88 -0.57
CA GLY A 40 -18.80 -14.56 -1.77
C GLY A 40 -19.08 -13.05 -1.92
N ASN A 41 -20.27 -12.68 -2.43
CA ASN A 41 -20.68 -11.29 -2.54
C ASN A 41 -21.11 -10.75 -1.16
N ARG A 42 -20.52 -9.63 -0.74
CA ARG A 42 -20.75 -9.00 0.58
C ARG A 42 -22.12 -8.37 0.70
N ASP A 43 -22.92 -8.28 -0.37
CA ASP A 43 -24.30 -7.80 -0.33
C ASP A 43 -25.33 -8.93 -0.20
N GLU A 44 -24.89 -10.19 -0.29
CA GLU A 44 -25.77 -11.35 -0.10
C GLU A 44 -25.82 -11.73 1.39
N ILE A 45 -27.03 -11.82 1.94
CA ILE A 45 -27.25 -12.20 3.36
C ILE A 45 -28.04 -13.51 3.53
N GLU A 46 -28.82 -13.92 2.54
CA GLU A 46 -29.74 -15.05 2.68
C GLU A 46 -28.99 -16.40 2.74
N GLY A 47 -29.29 -17.19 3.78
CA GLY A 47 -28.66 -18.50 4.00
C GLY A 47 -27.16 -18.42 4.29
N ARG A 48 -26.68 -17.26 4.75
CA ARG A 48 -25.30 -17.01 5.18
C ARG A 48 -25.24 -16.77 6.68
N GLU A 49 -24.10 -17.04 7.28
CA GLU A 49 -23.91 -17.01 8.73
C GLU A 49 -22.66 -16.24 9.15
N MET A 50 -22.66 -15.79 10.41
CA MET A 50 -21.49 -15.25 11.08
C MET A 50 -20.53 -16.41 11.40
N ALA A 51 -19.39 -16.47 10.72
CA ALA A 51 -18.35 -17.46 10.98
C ALA A 51 -17.00 -16.79 11.25
N ASN A 52 -16.17 -17.41 12.09
CA ASN A 52 -14.86 -16.89 12.49
C ASN A 52 -14.91 -15.45 13.06
N ALA A 53 -16.01 -15.13 13.74
CA ALA A 53 -16.30 -13.80 14.26
C ALA A 53 -15.99 -13.71 15.76
N TYR A 54 -15.42 -12.58 16.19
CA TYR A 54 -15.31 -12.27 17.62
C TYR A 54 -16.59 -11.58 18.11
N PHE A 55 -16.82 -11.62 19.42
CA PHE A 55 -18.01 -11.05 20.04
C PHE A 55 -17.70 -10.39 21.38
N ASP A 56 -18.59 -9.49 21.80
CA ASP A 56 -18.70 -9.07 23.19
C ASP A 56 -19.96 -9.68 23.82
N GLN A 57 -19.93 -9.90 25.14
CA GLN A 57 -21.05 -10.43 25.91
C GLN A 57 -21.42 -9.44 27.02
N PHE A 58 -22.66 -8.98 26.99
CA PHE A 58 -23.23 -8.07 27.98
C PHE A 58 -24.31 -8.77 28.80
N TYR A 59 -24.31 -8.57 30.11
CA TYR A 59 -25.26 -9.13 31.06
C TYR A 59 -26.05 -7.97 31.72
N PRO A 60 -27.31 -7.73 31.31
CA PRO A 60 -28.12 -6.66 31.88
C PRO A 60 -28.41 -6.88 33.37
N ASP A 61 -28.35 -5.82 34.16
CA ASP A 61 -28.56 -5.86 35.62
C ASP A 61 -30.03 -5.65 36.05
N GLY A 62 -30.94 -5.48 35.08
CA GLY A 62 -32.35 -5.12 35.32
C GLY A 62 -32.61 -3.62 35.47
N GLY A 63 -31.58 -2.78 35.44
CA GLY A 63 -31.72 -1.33 35.56
C GLY A 63 -32.35 -0.68 34.33
N SER A 64 -32.76 0.59 34.46
CA SER A 64 -33.23 1.42 33.35
C SER A 64 -32.08 2.14 32.65
N SER A 65 -32.20 2.33 31.33
CA SER A 65 -31.29 3.09 30.46
C SER A 65 -29.80 2.80 30.69
N ARG A 66 -29.45 1.52 30.80
CA ARG A 66 -28.05 1.09 30.93
C ARG A 66 -27.36 1.17 29.58
N LEU A 67 -26.19 1.82 29.55
CA LEU A 67 -25.32 1.87 28.38
C LEU A 67 -24.23 0.80 28.50
N PHE A 68 -24.16 -0.08 27.50
CA PHE A 68 -23.02 -0.95 27.26
C PHE A 68 -22.13 -0.36 26.14
N ARG A 69 -20.82 -0.31 26.39
CA ARG A 69 -19.78 0.01 25.41
C ARG A 69 -18.54 -0.84 25.71
N PRO A 70 -17.92 -1.52 24.73
CA PRO A 70 -16.69 -2.27 24.96
C PRO A 70 -15.49 -1.33 25.18
N LEU A 71 -14.42 -1.87 25.78
CA LEU A 71 -13.17 -1.12 26.03
C LEU A 71 -12.33 -0.90 24.76
N TRP A 72 -12.53 -1.72 23.74
CA TRP A 72 -11.84 -1.63 22.45
C TRP A 72 -12.85 -1.48 21.32
N PHE A 73 -12.47 -0.74 20.28
CA PHE A 73 -13.29 -0.61 19.08
C PHE A 73 -13.37 -1.95 18.35
N LYS A 74 -14.43 -2.11 17.56
CA LYS A 74 -14.63 -3.27 16.68
C LYS A 74 -14.62 -2.82 15.23
N THR A 75 -14.24 -3.73 14.36
CA THR A 75 -14.29 -3.58 12.91
C THR A 75 -15.40 -4.47 12.39
N TRP A 76 -16.35 -3.92 11.65
CA TRP A 76 -17.47 -4.70 11.12
C TRP A 76 -18.22 -4.00 10.01
N ARG A 77 -18.83 -4.81 9.15
CA ARG A 77 -19.99 -4.45 8.32
C ARG A 77 -21.24 -5.10 8.90
N TYR A 78 -21.10 -6.33 9.38
CA TYR A 78 -22.18 -7.12 9.96
C TYR A 78 -22.08 -7.18 11.48
N LEU A 79 -23.20 -6.90 12.17
CA LEU A 79 -23.35 -7.06 13.61
C LEU A 79 -24.56 -7.95 13.89
N GLN A 80 -24.35 -9.06 14.58
CA GLN A 80 -25.41 -9.96 15.02
C GLN A 80 -25.64 -9.83 16.53
N LEU A 81 -26.90 -9.60 16.90
CA LEU A 81 -27.38 -9.67 18.27
C LEU A 81 -28.02 -11.03 18.55
N ASP A 82 -27.46 -11.77 19.51
CA ASP A 82 -28.10 -12.94 20.11
C ASP A 82 -28.57 -12.57 21.51
N ILE A 83 -29.89 -12.61 21.74
CA ILE A 83 -30.53 -12.11 22.97
C ILE A 83 -31.22 -13.27 23.68
N GLN A 84 -30.84 -13.49 24.94
CA GLN A 84 -31.51 -14.44 25.82
C GLN A 84 -32.10 -13.69 27.01
N THR A 85 -33.43 -13.67 27.11
CA THR A 85 -34.14 -13.13 28.29
C THR A 85 -34.34 -14.20 29.35
N ALA A 86 -34.56 -13.78 30.60
CA ALA A 86 -34.94 -14.64 31.72
C ALA A 86 -36.33 -14.23 32.23
N GLY A 87 -36.50 -14.08 33.56
CA GLY A 87 -37.77 -13.69 34.17
C GLY A 87 -38.18 -12.24 33.98
N GLU A 88 -37.28 -11.37 33.47
CA GLU A 88 -37.57 -9.97 33.18
C GLU A 88 -37.45 -9.69 31.66
N PRO A 89 -38.37 -8.89 31.08
CA PRO A 89 -38.22 -8.44 29.70
C PRO A 89 -36.99 -7.53 29.55
N LEU A 90 -36.32 -7.62 28.40
CA LEU A 90 -35.24 -6.73 28.02
C LEU A 90 -35.74 -5.80 26.90
N THR A 91 -35.64 -4.48 27.11
CA THR A 91 -35.92 -3.47 26.10
C THR A 91 -34.60 -2.95 25.52
N LEU A 92 -34.48 -2.94 24.19
CA LEU A 92 -33.37 -2.31 23.47
C LEU A 92 -33.86 -0.94 23.03
N HIS A 93 -33.25 0.13 23.54
CA HIS A 93 -33.62 1.50 23.21
C HIS A 93 -32.89 2.01 21.99
N ASP A 94 -31.59 1.70 21.90
CA ASP A 94 -30.74 2.19 20.82
C ASP A 94 -29.51 1.29 20.64
N LEU A 95 -29.03 1.21 19.40
CA LEU A 95 -27.79 0.55 19.03
C LEU A 95 -27.14 1.32 17.87
N TYR A 96 -25.97 1.89 18.12
CA TYR A 96 -25.19 2.59 17.10
C TYR A 96 -23.68 2.38 17.30
N GLY A 97 -22.90 2.63 16.26
CA GLY A 97 -21.45 2.66 16.33
C GLY A 97 -20.91 4.08 16.46
N LYS A 98 -20.09 4.34 17.48
CA LYS A 98 -19.29 5.56 17.55
C LYS A 98 -17.98 5.35 16.79
N TYR A 99 -17.95 5.83 15.54
CA TYR A 99 -16.78 5.72 14.66
C TYR A 99 -15.49 6.22 15.34
N THR A 100 -14.38 5.52 15.09
CA THR A 100 -13.05 5.88 15.57
C THR A 100 -11.97 5.58 14.53
N GLY A 101 -10.91 6.37 14.53
CA GLY A 101 -9.75 6.26 13.67
C GLY A 101 -8.84 7.47 13.88
N TYR A 102 -7.69 7.50 13.22
CA TYR A 102 -6.85 8.69 13.18
C TYR A 102 -7.65 9.84 12.54
N PRO A 103 -7.60 11.06 13.10
CA PRO A 103 -8.47 12.16 12.66
C PRO A 103 -7.98 12.84 11.38
N PHE A 104 -7.78 12.04 10.33
CA PHE A 104 -7.47 12.54 8.99
C PHE A 104 -8.57 13.45 8.46
N ARG A 105 -8.16 14.50 7.75
CA ARG A 105 -9.04 15.33 6.93
C ARG A 105 -8.77 15.04 5.47
N GLU A 106 -9.83 14.76 4.72
CA GLU A 106 -9.74 14.56 3.27
C GLU A 106 -9.60 15.92 2.59
N ASN A 107 -8.35 16.31 2.34
CA ASN A 107 -8.00 17.61 1.76
C ASN A 107 -7.73 17.52 0.26
N GLY A 108 -7.27 16.36 -0.23
CA GLY A 108 -7.09 16.02 -1.63
C GLY A 108 -8.36 15.40 -2.22
N SER A 109 -8.47 15.46 -3.54
CA SER A 109 -9.65 14.94 -4.25
C SER A 109 -9.29 14.61 -5.69
N PHE A 110 -9.96 13.61 -6.25
CA PHE A 110 -9.89 13.27 -7.67
C PHE A 110 -11.30 13.14 -8.28
N GLU A 111 -11.46 13.68 -9.48
CA GLU A 111 -12.69 13.60 -10.27
C GLU A 111 -12.32 13.34 -11.74
N SER A 112 -13.11 12.51 -12.43
CA SER A 112 -12.98 12.30 -13.87
C SER A 112 -14.34 11.98 -14.50
N ASP A 113 -14.35 11.82 -15.82
CA ASP A 113 -15.51 11.37 -16.60
C ASP A 113 -15.78 9.86 -16.51
N ARG A 114 -14.98 9.08 -15.76
CA ARG A 114 -15.24 7.66 -15.51
C ARG A 114 -16.23 7.49 -14.35
N PRO A 115 -17.46 6.96 -14.58
CA PRO A 115 -18.48 6.88 -13.54
C PRO A 115 -18.08 6.09 -12.29
N SER A 116 -17.30 5.00 -12.44
CA SER A 116 -16.90 4.17 -11.30
C SER A 116 -15.79 4.78 -10.44
N ILE A 117 -15.13 5.86 -10.89
CA ILE A 117 -13.96 6.39 -10.19
C ILE A 117 -14.30 6.99 -8.83
N GLY A 118 -15.47 7.62 -8.70
CA GLY A 118 -15.91 8.19 -7.43
C GLY A 118 -16.07 7.10 -6.37
N LYS A 119 -16.64 5.96 -6.74
CA LYS A 119 -16.79 4.81 -5.84
C LYS A 119 -15.45 4.18 -5.48
N LEU A 120 -14.56 4.05 -6.46
CA LEU A 120 -13.20 3.54 -6.26
C LEU A 120 -12.42 4.44 -5.28
N TRP A 121 -12.50 5.76 -5.46
CA TRP A 121 -11.90 6.74 -4.54
C TRP A 121 -12.47 6.60 -3.12
N GLU A 122 -13.79 6.53 -2.98
CA GLU A 122 -14.48 6.38 -1.69
C GLU A 122 -14.05 5.09 -0.95
N VAL A 123 -14.03 3.95 -1.67
CA VAL A 123 -13.69 2.64 -1.11
C VAL A 123 -12.22 2.57 -0.69
N GLY A 124 -11.31 3.07 -1.52
CA GLY A 124 -9.90 3.10 -1.16
C GLY A 124 -9.60 4.09 -0.04
N TRP A 125 -10.26 5.25 -0.02
CA TRP A 125 -10.12 6.20 1.07
C TRP A 125 -10.67 5.65 2.40
N ARG A 126 -11.81 4.95 2.35
CA ARG A 126 -12.32 4.22 3.52
C ARG A 126 -11.29 3.22 4.01
N THR A 127 -10.71 2.40 3.11
CA THR A 127 -9.68 1.41 3.45
C THR A 127 -8.50 2.05 4.19
N ALA A 128 -7.91 3.11 3.62
CA ALA A 128 -6.78 3.81 4.23
C ALA A 128 -7.12 4.43 5.60
N ARG A 129 -8.35 4.93 5.77
CA ARG A 129 -8.82 5.50 7.05
C ARG A 129 -9.07 4.47 8.13
N LEU A 130 -9.68 3.33 7.80
CA LEU A 130 -9.93 2.28 8.78
C LEU A 130 -8.62 1.62 9.24
N CYS A 131 -7.61 1.56 8.37
CA CYS A 131 -6.28 1.08 8.71
C CYS A 131 -5.39 2.12 9.42
N ALA A 132 -5.93 3.17 10.04
CA ALA A 132 -5.15 4.20 10.70
C ALA A 132 -5.77 4.60 12.04
N HIS A 133 -5.04 4.40 13.14
CA HIS A 133 -5.44 4.79 14.49
C HIS A 133 -4.26 5.48 15.20
N GLU A 134 -3.72 4.91 16.27
CA GLU A 134 -2.48 5.39 16.90
C GLU A 134 -1.27 5.16 16.00
N THR A 135 -1.35 4.18 15.12
CA THR A 135 -0.38 3.78 14.11
C THR A 135 -1.13 3.44 12.82
N TYR A 136 -0.41 3.38 11.70
CA TYR A 136 -0.89 2.64 10.54
C TYR A 136 -1.05 1.16 10.89
N PHE A 137 -2.01 0.49 10.25
CA PHE A 137 -2.29 -0.93 10.37
C PHE A 137 -2.27 -1.58 8.98
N ASP A 138 -1.94 -2.86 8.93
CA ASP A 138 -2.22 -3.74 7.80
C ASP A 138 -3.74 -3.83 7.57
N CYS A 139 -4.47 -4.30 8.58
CA CYS A 139 -5.92 -4.47 8.56
C CYS A 139 -6.54 -4.12 9.92
N PRO A 140 -7.78 -3.62 9.95
CA PRO A 140 -8.44 -3.20 11.18
C PRO A 140 -9.16 -4.36 11.90
N TYR A 141 -9.43 -5.49 11.24
CA TYR A 141 -10.20 -6.59 11.83
C TYR A 141 -9.33 -7.64 12.53
N TYR A 142 -8.24 -8.09 11.91
CA TYR A 142 -7.47 -9.25 12.38
C TYR A 142 -6.26 -8.88 13.22
N GLU A 143 -5.30 -8.15 12.64
CA GLU A 143 -3.98 -7.98 13.26
C GLU A 143 -3.83 -6.63 13.95
N GLN A 144 -4.24 -5.54 13.29
CA GLN A 144 -4.03 -4.17 13.75
C GLN A 144 -2.52 -3.88 14.00
N LEU A 145 -1.66 -4.34 13.08
CA LEU A 145 -0.20 -4.23 13.21
C LEU A 145 0.38 -3.32 12.13
N GLN A 146 1.33 -2.47 12.53
CA GLN A 146 2.01 -1.57 11.61
C GLN A 146 3.11 -2.33 10.85
N TYR A 147 2.77 -3.03 9.77
CA TYR A 147 3.76 -3.66 8.88
C TYR A 147 4.39 -2.63 7.94
N VAL A 148 5.71 -2.72 7.70
CA VAL A 148 6.42 -1.71 6.89
C VAL A 148 5.95 -1.68 5.43
N GLY A 149 5.74 -2.85 4.82
CA GLY A 149 5.34 -2.96 3.41
C GLY A 149 4.04 -2.19 3.13
N ASP A 150 3.03 -2.40 3.98
CA ASP A 150 1.76 -1.67 3.99
C ASP A 150 1.94 -0.18 4.26
N THR A 151 2.72 0.12 5.29
CA THR A 151 2.88 1.47 5.80
C THR A 151 3.49 2.41 4.76
N ARG A 152 4.42 1.94 3.92
CA ARG A 152 4.98 2.76 2.84
C ARG A 152 3.88 3.28 1.90
N ILE A 153 3.00 2.39 1.44
CA ILE A 153 1.90 2.74 0.53
C ILE A 153 0.90 3.65 1.24
N GLN A 154 0.51 3.30 2.47
CA GLN A 154 -0.46 4.06 3.24
C GLN A 154 0.04 5.47 3.62
N ALA A 155 1.34 5.60 3.86
CA ALA A 155 1.98 6.90 4.10
C ALA A 155 1.87 7.81 2.88
N LEU A 156 2.17 7.30 1.67
CA LEU A 156 2.00 8.07 0.43
C LEU A 156 0.55 8.53 0.23
N ILE A 157 -0.43 7.66 0.49
CA ILE A 157 -1.86 8.02 0.46
C ILE A 157 -2.14 9.15 1.46
N SER A 158 -1.62 9.05 2.68
CA SER A 158 -1.84 10.06 3.71
C SER A 158 -1.26 11.42 3.30
N LEU A 159 -0.08 11.45 2.69
CA LEU A 159 0.50 12.70 2.16
C LEU A 159 -0.35 13.31 1.05
N TYR A 160 -0.86 12.51 0.11
CA TYR A 160 -1.59 12.99 -1.08
C TYR A 160 -3.08 13.26 -0.85
N VAL A 161 -3.71 12.61 0.12
CA VAL A 161 -5.13 12.83 0.43
C VAL A 161 -5.30 13.81 1.58
N THR A 162 -4.37 13.87 2.53
CA THR A 162 -4.56 14.66 3.76
C THR A 162 -3.56 15.80 3.91
N GLY A 163 -2.35 15.63 3.36
CA GLY A 163 -1.22 16.53 3.60
C GLY A 163 -0.53 16.29 4.95
N ASP A 164 -1.06 15.41 5.80
CA ASP A 164 -0.54 15.10 7.14
C ASP A 164 0.64 14.11 7.07
N ASP A 165 1.82 14.54 7.54
CA ASP A 165 3.03 13.72 7.62
C ASP A 165 3.24 13.06 8.99
N ARG A 166 2.46 13.42 10.02
CA ARG A 166 2.74 13.06 11.41
C ARG A 166 2.77 11.55 11.61
N MET A 167 1.85 10.82 10.98
CA MET A 167 1.83 9.36 11.04
C MET A 167 3.00 8.72 10.27
N MET A 168 3.37 9.24 9.10
CA MET A 168 4.55 8.75 8.34
C MET A 168 5.83 8.94 9.15
N ARG A 169 6.02 10.14 9.71
CA ARG A 169 7.14 10.46 10.59
C ARG A 169 7.19 9.54 11.81
N LYS A 170 6.04 9.31 12.46
CA LYS A 170 5.93 8.37 13.58
C LYS A 170 6.32 6.96 13.15
N ALA A 171 5.82 6.47 12.02
CA ALA A 171 6.09 5.13 11.54
C ALA A 171 7.58 4.92 11.21
N ILE A 172 8.20 5.83 10.43
CA ILE A 172 9.64 5.78 10.13
C ILE A 172 10.45 5.65 11.42
N ARG A 173 10.12 6.46 12.43
CA ARG A 173 10.78 6.44 13.73
C ARG A 173 10.54 5.14 14.51
N CYS A 174 9.29 4.67 14.56
CA CYS A 174 8.90 3.40 15.19
C CYS A 174 9.71 2.22 14.61
N PHE A 175 9.81 2.12 13.29
CA PHE A 175 10.61 1.07 12.65
C PHE A 175 12.11 1.24 12.87
N ASN A 176 12.62 2.47 12.93
CA ASN A 176 14.02 2.70 13.28
C ASN A 176 14.33 2.23 14.71
N TRP A 177 13.41 2.48 15.65
CA TRP A 177 13.51 2.02 17.05
C TRP A 177 13.38 0.51 17.22
N SER A 178 12.75 -0.16 16.27
CA SER A 178 12.56 -1.60 16.33
C SER A 178 13.84 -2.40 16.06
N ARG A 179 14.90 -1.74 15.58
CA ARG A 179 16.14 -2.42 15.17
C ARG A 179 16.85 -3.03 16.39
N PRO A 180 17.00 -4.36 16.47
CA PRO A 180 17.80 -5.01 17.50
C PRO A 180 19.26 -5.14 17.02
N SER A 181 20.08 -5.89 17.75
CA SER A 181 21.45 -6.21 17.32
C SER A 181 21.54 -6.97 16.00
N GLU A 182 20.43 -7.49 15.48
CA GLU A 182 20.32 -8.09 14.14
C GLU A 182 20.65 -7.08 13.03
N GLY A 183 20.48 -5.77 13.27
CA GLY A 183 20.88 -4.72 12.32
C GLY A 183 19.82 -4.34 11.28
N ILE A 184 18.67 -5.02 11.25
CA ILE A 184 17.50 -4.70 10.41
C ILE A 184 16.26 -4.38 11.26
N THR A 185 15.25 -3.77 10.65
CA THR A 185 13.96 -3.47 11.32
C THR A 185 13.18 -4.76 11.56
N THR A 186 12.31 -4.81 12.58
CA THR A 186 11.28 -5.86 12.63
C THR A 186 10.27 -5.63 11.50
N SER A 187 9.55 -6.68 11.10
CA SER A 187 8.52 -6.59 10.04
C SER A 187 7.39 -5.63 10.40
N ARG A 188 7.10 -5.52 11.69
CA ARG A 188 6.05 -4.69 12.28
C ARG A 188 6.50 -4.11 13.61
N TYR A 189 6.13 -2.87 13.91
CA TYR A 189 6.42 -2.24 15.19
C TYR A 189 5.47 -1.05 15.47
N PRO A 190 5.00 -0.86 16.72
CA PRO A 190 5.27 -1.64 17.92
C PRO A 190 4.63 -3.03 17.87
N GLY A 191 5.27 -4.01 18.51
CA GLY A 191 4.77 -5.38 18.58
C GLY A 191 5.45 -6.16 19.70
N HIS A 192 4.73 -7.12 20.28
CA HIS A 192 5.26 -7.97 21.36
C HIS A 192 6.07 -9.15 20.84
N LEU A 193 5.80 -9.62 19.62
CA LEU A 193 6.56 -10.68 18.95
C LEU A 193 7.57 -10.08 18.00
N THR A 194 8.84 -10.37 18.25
CA THR A 194 9.92 -10.08 17.30
C THR A 194 9.76 -10.96 16.07
N GLN A 195 9.55 -10.34 14.91
CA GLN A 195 9.46 -10.99 13.61
C GLN A 195 10.21 -10.13 12.60
N TYR A 196 10.88 -10.75 11.64
CA TYR A 196 11.60 -10.06 10.58
C TYR A 196 11.09 -10.50 9.22
N ILE A 197 10.85 -9.50 8.38
CA ILE A 197 10.69 -9.66 6.95
C ILE A 197 11.77 -8.80 6.32
N PRO A 198 12.96 -9.34 5.98
CA PRO A 198 14.05 -8.53 5.48
C PRO A 198 13.68 -7.64 4.27
N PRO A 199 12.84 -8.10 3.30
CA PRO A 199 12.33 -7.23 2.24
C PRO A 199 11.61 -5.96 2.74
N PHE A 200 11.00 -5.99 3.92
CA PHE A 200 10.35 -4.83 4.51
C PHE A 200 11.36 -3.82 5.05
N SER A 201 12.52 -4.25 5.55
CA SER A 201 13.59 -3.31 5.92
C SER A 201 14.18 -2.57 4.72
N MET A 202 14.17 -3.18 3.53
CA MET A 202 14.51 -2.48 2.27
C MET A 202 13.48 -1.39 1.96
N TYR A 203 12.17 -1.72 2.03
CA TYR A 203 11.12 -0.73 1.84
C TYR A 203 11.08 0.36 2.91
N TRP A 204 11.59 0.11 4.12
CA TRP A 204 11.79 1.17 5.11
C TRP A 204 12.80 2.23 4.62
N ILE A 205 13.90 1.82 3.98
CA ILE A 205 14.86 2.77 3.37
C ILE A 205 14.16 3.59 2.29
N ASN A 206 13.43 2.94 1.39
CA ASN A 206 12.67 3.65 0.37
C ASN A 206 11.63 4.59 0.99
N MET A 207 11.00 4.24 2.11
CA MET A 207 10.05 5.11 2.81
C MET A 207 10.74 6.33 3.44
N VAL A 208 11.99 6.21 3.90
CA VAL A 208 12.80 7.36 4.33
C VAL A 208 13.10 8.29 3.15
N HIS A 209 13.42 7.73 1.98
CA HIS A 209 13.60 8.50 0.73
C HIS A 209 12.31 9.16 0.27
N ASP A 210 11.18 8.43 0.26
CA ASP A 210 9.86 8.98 -0.05
C ASP A 210 9.57 10.20 0.86
N TYR A 211 9.83 10.09 2.16
CA TYR A 211 9.64 11.21 3.09
C TYR A 211 10.53 12.41 2.72
N TRP A 212 11.82 12.16 2.47
CA TRP A 212 12.78 13.19 2.06
C TRP A 212 12.35 13.91 0.78
N MET A 213 11.79 13.18 -0.19
CA MET A 213 11.27 13.76 -1.43
C MET A 213 10.02 14.61 -1.22
N HIS A 214 9.18 14.30 -0.22
CA HIS A 214 7.89 14.97 -0.02
C HIS A 214 7.87 16.02 1.08
N ARG A 215 8.86 16.06 1.98
CA ARG A 215 8.89 16.94 3.15
C ARG A 215 10.25 17.59 3.33
N ASP A 216 10.27 18.92 3.38
CA ASP A 216 11.48 19.73 3.57
C ASP A 216 11.93 19.69 5.04
N ASP A 217 12.44 18.54 5.45
CA ASP A 217 12.83 18.24 6.83
C ASP A 217 14.05 17.32 6.88
N ASP A 218 15.16 17.86 6.40
CA ASP A 218 16.46 17.17 6.39
C ASP A 218 16.92 16.77 7.79
N ALA A 219 16.54 17.51 8.84
CA ALA A 219 16.89 17.18 10.21
C ALA A 219 16.30 15.81 10.61
N PHE A 220 15.01 15.58 10.32
CA PHE A 220 14.39 14.28 10.56
C PHE A 220 14.99 13.16 9.71
N VAL A 221 15.28 13.40 8.44
CA VAL A 221 15.91 12.38 7.58
C VAL A 221 17.28 11.98 8.13
N ARG A 222 18.08 12.96 8.56
CA ARG A 222 19.41 12.75 9.16
C ARG A 222 19.36 11.83 10.39
N GLU A 223 18.32 11.90 11.23
CA GLU A 223 18.13 11.00 12.38
C GLU A 223 18.08 9.51 11.97
N ASN A 224 17.64 9.23 10.75
CA ASN A 224 17.39 7.87 10.26
C ASN A 224 18.55 7.30 9.42
N ILE A 225 19.54 8.11 9.06
CA ILE A 225 20.68 7.68 8.22
C ILE A 225 21.50 6.56 8.88
N SER A 226 21.62 6.54 10.20
CA SER A 226 22.28 5.42 10.91
C SER A 226 21.54 4.09 10.72
N GLY A 227 20.21 4.13 10.63
CA GLY A 227 19.37 2.97 10.32
C GLY A 227 19.53 2.51 8.88
N VAL A 228 19.59 3.45 7.94
CA VAL A 228 19.86 3.16 6.52
C VAL A 228 21.18 2.39 6.39
N LYS A 229 22.27 2.93 6.95
CA LYS A 229 23.60 2.27 6.91
C LYS A 229 23.59 0.86 7.49
N SER A 230 22.96 0.67 8.65
CA SER A 230 22.86 -0.63 9.34
C SER A 230 22.20 -1.69 8.46
N ILE A 231 21.09 -1.35 7.80
CA ILE A 231 20.37 -2.27 6.93
C ILE A 231 21.19 -2.57 5.67
N LEU A 232 21.79 -1.54 5.06
CA LEU A 232 22.63 -1.71 3.87
C LEU A 232 23.84 -2.59 4.13
N GLU A 233 24.51 -2.44 5.28
CA GLU A 233 25.62 -3.28 5.69
C GLU A 233 25.17 -4.74 5.87
N TRP A 234 24.03 -4.97 6.52
CA TRP A 234 23.49 -6.31 6.72
C TRP A 234 23.20 -7.02 5.39
N PHE A 235 22.58 -6.33 4.42
CA PHE A 235 22.29 -6.92 3.10
C PHE A 235 23.56 -7.12 2.26
N ALA A 236 24.49 -6.16 2.29
CA ALA A 236 25.76 -6.29 1.55
C ALA A 236 26.57 -7.50 2.03
N ALA A 237 26.53 -7.83 3.31
CA ALA A 237 27.17 -9.02 3.87
C ALA A 237 26.53 -10.35 3.43
N LYS A 238 25.34 -10.32 2.83
CA LYS A 238 24.60 -11.50 2.34
C LYS A 238 24.71 -11.69 0.84
N VAL A 239 25.45 -10.82 0.14
CA VAL A 239 25.75 -11.01 -1.28
C VAL A 239 26.70 -12.20 -1.41
N ASP A 240 26.31 -13.18 -2.21
CA ASP A 240 27.14 -14.35 -2.47
C ASP A 240 28.29 -13.95 -3.41
N PRO A 241 29.56 -14.08 -2.99
CA PRO A 241 30.70 -13.68 -3.80
C PRO A 241 30.89 -14.54 -5.07
N GLN A 242 30.30 -15.74 -5.13
CA GLN A 242 30.41 -16.61 -6.32
C GLN A 242 29.45 -16.19 -7.43
N THR A 243 28.25 -15.77 -7.06
CA THR A 243 27.19 -15.41 -8.02
C THR A 243 27.04 -13.90 -8.20
N GLY A 244 27.49 -13.09 -7.25
CA GLY A 244 27.27 -11.64 -7.25
C GLY A 244 25.80 -11.24 -7.03
N MET A 245 24.93 -12.20 -6.66
CA MET A 245 23.52 -12.01 -6.31
C MET A 245 23.33 -12.12 -4.79
N LEU A 246 22.12 -11.82 -4.27
CA LEU A 246 21.83 -12.12 -2.87
C LEU A 246 21.87 -13.63 -2.63
N GLY A 247 22.70 -14.04 -1.68
CA GLY A 247 22.75 -15.39 -1.15
C GLY A 247 21.60 -15.69 -0.19
N ALA A 248 21.77 -16.68 0.68
CA ALA A 248 20.74 -17.06 1.64
C ALA A 248 20.45 -15.91 2.62
N VAL A 249 19.18 -15.48 2.64
CA VAL A 249 18.69 -14.45 3.56
C VAL A 249 17.88 -15.15 4.66
N PRO A 250 18.21 -14.98 5.95
CA PRO A 250 17.45 -15.59 7.04
C PRO A 250 16.06 -14.96 7.20
N HIS A 251 15.22 -15.57 8.04
CA HIS A 251 13.86 -15.10 8.37
C HIS A 251 12.84 -15.21 7.22
N TRP A 252 11.72 -14.48 7.33
CA TRP A 252 10.60 -14.58 6.41
C TRP A 252 10.78 -13.63 5.22
N ASN A 253 11.27 -14.14 4.10
CA ASN A 253 11.52 -13.32 2.90
C ASN A 253 10.26 -13.11 2.05
N PHE A 254 9.21 -12.58 2.68
CA PHE A 254 7.94 -12.28 2.03
C PHE A 254 8.08 -11.24 0.91
N VAL A 255 7.41 -11.46 -0.21
CA VAL A 255 7.34 -10.55 -1.35
C VAL A 255 5.90 -10.19 -1.70
N ASP A 256 5.02 -11.18 -1.87
CA ASP A 256 3.63 -10.99 -2.29
C ASP A 256 2.82 -12.28 -2.06
N TRP A 257 1.50 -12.28 -2.32
CA TRP A 257 0.60 -13.43 -2.10
C TRP A 257 0.07 -14.14 -3.37
N PRO A 258 0.86 -14.41 -4.43
CA PRO A 258 0.34 -15.20 -5.53
C PRO A 258 0.05 -16.64 -5.06
N PRO A 259 -0.94 -17.34 -5.67
CA PRO A 259 -1.32 -18.70 -5.26
C PRO A 259 -0.16 -19.72 -5.25
N GLN A 260 0.85 -19.51 -6.10
CA GLN A 260 2.03 -20.34 -6.22
C GLN A 260 2.95 -20.26 -5.00
N TRP A 261 2.89 -19.18 -4.22
CA TRP A 261 3.69 -18.95 -3.01
C TRP A 261 2.83 -19.12 -1.76
N PHE A 262 2.18 -20.27 -1.65
CA PHE A 262 1.23 -20.59 -0.58
C PHE A 262 1.89 -20.63 0.81
N TRP A 263 1.08 -20.46 1.84
CA TRP A 263 1.50 -20.62 3.24
C TRP A 263 1.86 -22.07 3.57
N ASN A 264 3.04 -22.29 4.15
CA ASN A 264 3.51 -23.62 4.56
C ASN A 264 3.48 -23.78 6.09
N ASP A 265 2.62 -24.63 6.64
CA ASP A 265 2.56 -24.81 8.10
C ASP A 265 3.80 -25.50 8.70
N SER A 266 4.51 -26.31 7.90
CA SER A 266 5.77 -26.96 8.34
C SER A 266 6.94 -25.99 8.40
N ARG A 267 6.83 -24.85 7.72
CA ARG A 267 7.75 -23.73 7.74
C ARG A 267 6.92 -22.45 7.67
N PRO A 268 6.41 -21.91 8.81
CA PRO A 268 5.32 -20.93 8.87
C PRO A 268 5.67 -19.63 8.14
N SER A 269 5.56 -19.69 6.82
CA SER A 269 6.00 -18.73 5.84
C SER A 269 5.18 -18.97 4.58
N GLY A 270 4.69 -17.88 4.00
CA GLY A 270 4.03 -17.85 2.72
C GLY A 270 4.48 -16.61 1.96
N GLY A 271 4.12 -16.50 0.70
CA GLY A 271 4.52 -15.36 -0.13
C GLY A 271 6.02 -15.22 -0.35
N VAL A 272 6.77 -16.31 -0.21
CA VAL A 272 8.23 -16.35 -0.43
C VAL A 272 8.49 -16.89 -1.83
N PRO A 273 9.24 -16.16 -2.68
CA PRO A 273 9.54 -16.62 -4.03
C PRO A 273 10.56 -17.78 -4.05
N PRO A 274 10.72 -18.46 -5.20
CA PRO A 274 11.81 -19.41 -5.41
C PRO A 274 13.17 -18.82 -5.04
N SER A 275 14.02 -19.65 -4.46
CA SER A 275 15.33 -19.26 -3.94
C SER A 275 15.34 -18.13 -2.89
N GLY A 276 14.16 -17.69 -2.41
CA GLY A 276 14.05 -16.61 -1.43
C GLY A 276 14.72 -16.93 -0.10
N ILE A 277 14.86 -18.20 0.27
CA ILE A 277 15.52 -18.65 1.51
C ILE A 277 16.95 -19.16 1.24
N THR A 278 17.13 -19.92 0.16
CA THR A 278 18.40 -20.60 -0.14
C THR A 278 19.42 -19.73 -0.85
N GLY A 279 19.00 -18.58 -1.39
CA GLY A 279 19.85 -17.66 -2.16
C GLY A 279 19.72 -17.83 -3.68
N GLY A 280 20.09 -16.79 -4.41
CA GLY A 280 19.99 -16.73 -5.88
C GLY A 280 18.60 -16.30 -6.40
N SER A 281 17.77 -15.67 -5.56
CA SER A 281 16.48 -15.10 -6.00
C SER A 281 16.71 -13.81 -6.77
N ALA A 282 16.22 -13.75 -8.02
CA ALA A 282 16.27 -12.53 -8.83
C ALA A 282 15.43 -11.42 -8.19
N ILE A 283 14.25 -11.76 -7.66
CA ILE A 283 13.31 -10.80 -7.08
C ILE A 283 13.94 -10.06 -5.89
N LEU A 284 14.49 -10.80 -4.91
CA LEU A 284 15.11 -10.19 -3.73
C LEU A 284 16.37 -9.41 -4.10
N THR A 285 17.18 -9.94 -5.01
CA THR A 285 18.42 -9.28 -5.48
C THR A 285 18.10 -7.94 -6.17
N LEU A 286 17.08 -7.91 -7.02
CA LEU A 286 16.67 -6.71 -7.75
C LEU A 286 15.89 -5.73 -6.88
N GLN A 287 15.17 -6.20 -5.85
CA GLN A 287 14.61 -5.32 -4.83
C GLN A 287 15.71 -4.61 -4.04
N LEU A 288 16.79 -5.31 -3.69
CA LEU A 288 17.96 -4.66 -3.09
C LEU A 288 18.56 -3.64 -4.05
N ALA A 289 18.76 -3.98 -5.32
CA ALA A 289 19.27 -3.05 -6.32
C ALA A 289 18.38 -1.80 -6.46
N TYR A 290 17.05 -1.97 -6.50
CA TYR A 290 16.09 -0.86 -6.49
C TYR A 290 16.17 -0.03 -5.20
N THR A 291 16.43 -0.65 -4.05
CA THR A 291 16.61 0.08 -2.78
C THR A 291 17.91 0.88 -2.75
N LEU A 292 18.97 0.35 -3.37
CA LEU A 292 20.26 1.02 -3.42
C LEU A 292 20.22 2.31 -4.24
N THR A 293 19.32 2.49 -5.20
CA THR A 293 19.20 3.78 -5.91
C THR A 293 18.81 4.90 -4.95
N ASP A 294 17.76 4.68 -4.15
CA ASP A 294 17.27 5.65 -3.18
C ASP A 294 18.27 5.83 -2.03
N ALA A 295 18.92 4.74 -1.61
CA ALA A 295 19.88 4.76 -0.53
C ALA A 295 21.16 5.54 -0.90
N VAL A 296 21.62 5.44 -2.15
CA VAL A 296 22.77 6.20 -2.65
C VAL A 296 22.48 7.70 -2.61
N GLU A 297 21.32 8.14 -3.10
CA GLU A 297 20.93 9.56 -3.04
C GLU A 297 20.86 10.07 -1.59
N LEU A 298 20.29 9.29 -0.67
CA LEU A 298 20.28 9.63 0.75
C LEU A 298 21.71 9.74 1.32
N LEU A 299 22.58 8.79 1.02
CA LEU A 299 23.96 8.82 1.53
C LEU A 299 24.73 10.03 1.00
N GLU A 300 24.59 10.37 -0.29
CA GLU A 300 25.21 11.56 -0.87
C GLU A 300 24.70 12.85 -0.21
N ALA A 301 23.37 13.00 -0.12
CA ALA A 301 22.73 14.20 0.44
C ALA A 301 23.08 14.41 1.92
N PHE A 302 23.31 13.33 2.68
CA PHE A 302 23.50 13.40 4.12
C PHE A 302 24.97 13.24 4.58
N GLY A 303 25.93 13.34 3.66
CA GLY A 303 27.36 13.50 3.97
C GLY A 303 28.17 12.20 3.99
N GLU A 304 27.74 11.18 3.23
CA GLU A 304 28.35 9.85 3.20
C GLU A 304 28.79 9.42 1.78
N PRO A 305 29.54 10.26 1.03
CA PRO A 305 29.82 10.02 -0.39
C PRO A 305 30.64 8.74 -0.66
N GLU A 306 31.52 8.33 0.26
CA GLU A 306 32.30 7.09 0.11
C GLU A 306 31.42 5.84 0.23
N LEU A 307 30.46 5.86 1.18
CA LEU A 307 29.47 4.79 1.30
C LEU A 307 28.53 4.80 0.09
N ALA A 308 28.10 5.97 -0.38
CA ALA A 308 27.32 6.08 -1.61
C ALA A 308 28.05 5.45 -2.80
N ALA A 309 29.34 5.74 -2.99
CA ALA A 309 30.15 5.13 -4.05
C ALA A 309 30.25 3.59 -3.90
N LYS A 310 30.48 3.08 -2.68
CA LYS A 310 30.50 1.65 -2.38
C LYS A 310 29.18 0.96 -2.76
N TYR A 311 28.06 1.55 -2.35
CA TYR A 311 26.74 0.97 -2.59
C TYR A 311 26.26 1.16 -4.03
N SER A 312 26.70 2.21 -4.71
CA SER A 312 26.53 2.36 -6.16
C SER A 312 27.28 1.26 -6.93
N ALA A 313 28.51 0.93 -6.54
CA ALA A 313 29.24 -0.20 -7.12
C ALA A 313 28.55 -1.54 -6.85
N LEU A 314 28.00 -1.74 -5.64
CA LEU A 314 27.21 -2.93 -5.33
C LEU A 314 25.94 -3.02 -6.20
N TYR A 315 25.19 -1.93 -6.33
CA TYR A 315 24.03 -1.82 -7.22
C TYR A 315 24.36 -2.28 -8.64
N GLN A 316 25.43 -1.74 -9.24
CA GLN A 316 25.89 -2.10 -10.58
C GLN A 316 26.24 -3.59 -10.68
N SER A 317 26.88 -4.16 -9.64
CA SER A 317 27.19 -5.58 -9.58
C SER A 317 25.92 -6.43 -9.57
N LEU A 318 24.94 -6.11 -8.70
CA LEU A 318 23.72 -6.90 -8.55
C LEU A 318 22.90 -6.95 -9.84
N ILE A 319 22.71 -5.82 -10.52
CA ILE A 319 21.93 -5.78 -11.76
C ILE A 319 22.64 -6.53 -12.89
N LYS A 320 23.98 -6.40 -13.00
CA LYS A 320 24.78 -7.07 -14.02
C LYS A 320 24.72 -8.59 -13.88
N HIS A 321 24.94 -9.10 -12.67
CA HIS A 321 24.96 -10.55 -12.43
C HIS A 321 23.55 -11.13 -12.53
N THR A 322 22.52 -10.46 -11.98
CA THR A 322 21.15 -10.95 -12.11
C THR A 322 20.72 -11.02 -13.58
N TRP A 323 21.03 -10.01 -14.38
CA TRP A 323 20.81 -10.05 -15.83
C TRP A 323 21.51 -11.25 -16.47
N ALA A 324 22.82 -11.43 -16.20
CA ALA A 324 23.61 -12.49 -16.82
C ALA A 324 23.09 -13.91 -16.50
N TYR A 325 22.63 -14.14 -15.27
CA TYR A 325 22.15 -15.45 -14.84
C TYR A 325 20.67 -15.70 -15.18
N CYS A 326 19.82 -14.71 -14.92
CA CYS A 326 18.36 -14.89 -14.91
C CYS A 326 17.68 -14.41 -16.20
N TRP A 327 18.34 -13.64 -17.07
CA TRP A 327 17.74 -13.29 -18.37
C TRP A 327 17.68 -14.51 -19.29
N ASP A 328 16.47 -14.82 -19.74
CA ASP A 328 16.22 -15.87 -20.72
C ASP A 328 15.93 -15.25 -22.08
N GLU A 329 16.85 -15.42 -23.04
CA GLU A 329 16.71 -14.86 -24.40
C GLU A 329 15.58 -15.51 -25.21
N ASN A 330 15.17 -16.74 -24.91
CA ASN A 330 14.05 -17.36 -25.61
C ASN A 330 12.72 -16.83 -25.07
N ALA A 331 12.60 -16.74 -23.75
CA ALA A 331 11.42 -16.22 -23.10
C ALA A 331 11.31 -14.68 -23.21
N GLN A 332 12.42 -13.97 -23.41
CA GLN A 332 12.56 -12.51 -23.24
C GLN A 332 11.98 -12.07 -21.88
N LEU A 333 12.36 -12.78 -20.82
CA LEU A 333 11.93 -12.58 -19.44
C LEU A 333 13.12 -12.82 -18.50
N LEU A 334 13.11 -12.16 -17.35
CA LEU A 334 13.88 -12.59 -16.18
C LEU A 334 13.16 -13.76 -15.51
N SER A 335 13.89 -14.83 -15.23
CA SER A 335 13.43 -15.88 -14.32
C SER A 335 13.46 -15.41 -12.87
N ASP A 336 12.69 -16.09 -12.02
CA ASP A 336 12.56 -15.75 -10.59
C ASP A 336 13.82 -16.05 -9.77
N ASP A 337 14.67 -16.96 -10.27
CA ASP A 337 15.92 -17.38 -9.65
C ASP A 337 17.01 -17.76 -10.67
N ILE A 338 18.24 -17.97 -10.15
CA ILE A 338 19.42 -18.39 -10.92
C ILE A 338 19.24 -19.74 -11.62
N ASN A 339 18.36 -20.60 -11.11
CA ASN A 339 18.09 -21.94 -11.65
C ASN A 339 16.97 -21.94 -12.72
N ARG A 340 16.39 -20.77 -13.01
CA ARG A 340 15.30 -20.58 -13.97
C ARG A 340 14.06 -21.45 -13.70
N THR A 341 13.69 -21.57 -12.42
CA THR A 341 12.61 -22.47 -11.99
C THR A 341 11.20 -22.00 -12.38
N SER A 342 11.00 -20.68 -12.49
CA SER A 342 9.71 -20.08 -12.86
C SER A 342 9.88 -18.63 -13.33
N TYR A 343 8.80 -18.05 -13.84
CA TYR A 343 8.73 -16.67 -14.32
C TYR A 343 7.52 -15.95 -13.69
N SER A 344 7.77 -14.79 -13.12
CA SER A 344 6.75 -13.95 -12.49
C SER A 344 6.74 -12.52 -13.04
N GLN A 345 5.63 -11.81 -12.78
CA GLN A 345 5.63 -10.36 -12.90
C GLN A 345 6.66 -9.74 -11.94
N HIS A 346 6.84 -10.26 -10.73
CA HIS A 346 7.68 -9.67 -9.67
C HIS A 346 9.13 -9.49 -10.08
N ALA A 347 9.77 -10.54 -10.64
CA ALA A 347 11.17 -10.49 -11.07
C ALA A 347 11.36 -9.44 -12.16
N ASN A 348 10.42 -9.37 -13.09
CA ASN A 348 10.47 -8.48 -14.24
C ASN A 348 10.09 -7.03 -13.89
N ILE A 349 9.14 -6.82 -12.97
CA ILE A 349 8.84 -5.51 -12.35
C ILE A 349 10.11 -4.97 -11.71
N MET A 350 10.78 -5.74 -10.85
CA MET A 350 12.01 -5.30 -10.20
C MET A 350 13.17 -5.16 -11.19
N GLY A 351 13.21 -5.95 -12.26
CA GLY A 351 14.16 -5.79 -13.36
C GLY A 351 14.03 -4.46 -14.09
N ILE A 352 12.79 -4.01 -14.33
CA ILE A 352 12.49 -2.68 -14.89
C ILE A 352 12.84 -1.58 -13.89
N LEU A 353 12.38 -1.70 -12.64
CA LEU A 353 12.54 -0.66 -11.62
C LEU A 353 14.01 -0.43 -11.26
N SER A 354 14.78 -1.50 -11.07
CA SER A 354 16.23 -1.41 -10.81
C SER A 354 17.07 -1.04 -12.04
N GLY A 355 16.51 -1.15 -13.25
CA GLY A 355 17.25 -0.94 -14.50
C GLY A 355 18.15 -2.10 -14.91
N ALA A 356 17.98 -3.29 -14.32
CA ALA A 356 18.68 -4.50 -14.75
C ALA A 356 18.30 -4.95 -16.15
N VAL A 357 17.04 -4.69 -16.56
CA VAL A 357 16.61 -4.88 -17.95
C VAL A 357 17.00 -3.63 -18.75
N PRO A 358 17.74 -3.75 -19.86
CA PRO A 358 18.09 -2.61 -20.71
C PRO A 358 16.88 -1.83 -21.20
N GLN A 359 16.97 -0.50 -21.25
CA GLN A 359 15.85 0.41 -21.52
C GLN A 359 15.07 0.05 -22.80
N GLU A 360 15.79 -0.35 -23.85
CA GLU A 360 15.22 -0.75 -25.15
C GLU A 360 14.36 -2.02 -25.10
N LYS A 361 14.51 -2.85 -24.06
CA LYS A 361 13.71 -4.06 -23.84
C LYS A 361 12.55 -3.85 -22.86
N GLN A 362 12.60 -2.81 -22.03
CA GLN A 362 11.67 -2.66 -20.90
C GLN A 362 10.21 -2.52 -21.32
N GLN A 363 9.92 -1.74 -22.37
CA GLN A 363 8.54 -1.57 -22.82
C GLN A 363 7.96 -2.89 -23.35
N ALA A 364 8.69 -3.60 -24.22
CA ALA A 364 8.26 -4.90 -24.74
C ALA A 364 8.12 -5.96 -23.64
N LEU A 365 9.01 -5.93 -22.63
CA LEU A 365 8.89 -6.76 -21.45
C LEU A 365 7.60 -6.46 -20.69
N PHE A 366 7.30 -5.18 -20.43
CA PHE A 366 6.08 -4.78 -19.73
C PHE A 366 4.81 -5.24 -20.47
N GLU A 367 4.79 -5.16 -21.80
CA GLU A 367 3.67 -5.69 -22.60
C GLU A 367 3.41 -7.18 -22.33
N LYS A 368 4.47 -7.99 -22.18
CA LYS A 368 4.33 -9.39 -21.79
C LYS A 368 3.75 -9.53 -20.39
N LEU A 369 4.19 -8.69 -19.43
CA LEU A 369 3.67 -8.75 -18.07
C LEU A 369 2.16 -8.53 -18.04
N ASP A 370 1.64 -7.61 -18.83
CA ASP A 370 0.20 -7.31 -18.85
C ASP A 370 -0.64 -8.36 -19.61
N THR A 371 -0.06 -9.00 -20.62
CA THR A 371 -0.81 -9.86 -21.55
C THR A 371 -0.61 -11.36 -21.36
N ASP A 372 0.45 -11.81 -20.68
CA ASP A 372 0.77 -13.24 -20.52
C ASP A 372 0.22 -13.78 -19.19
N PRO A 373 -0.89 -14.56 -19.22
CA PRO A 373 -1.49 -15.11 -18.01
C PRO A 373 -0.71 -16.31 -17.45
N THR A 374 0.30 -16.82 -18.16
CA THR A 374 1.11 -17.96 -17.69
C THR A 374 2.14 -17.55 -16.63
N LEU A 375 2.45 -16.25 -16.56
CA LEU A 375 3.30 -15.70 -15.52
C LEU A 375 2.60 -15.73 -14.16
N ILE A 376 3.38 -15.94 -13.10
CA ILE A 376 2.92 -15.70 -11.74
C ILE A 376 2.56 -14.22 -11.60
N GLN A 377 1.28 -13.92 -11.37
CA GLN A 377 0.73 -12.56 -11.36
C GLN A 377 0.92 -11.90 -9.99
N ALA A 378 1.24 -10.60 -9.99
CA ALA A 378 1.23 -9.76 -8.81
C ALA A 378 -0.19 -9.59 -8.25
N THR A 379 -0.30 -9.67 -6.92
CA THR A 379 -1.53 -9.36 -6.19
C THR A 379 -1.61 -7.88 -5.84
N PHE A 380 -2.65 -7.47 -5.11
CA PHE A 380 -2.95 -6.06 -4.85
C PHE A 380 -1.78 -5.27 -4.26
N TYR A 381 -1.02 -5.87 -3.33
CA TYR A 381 0.18 -5.26 -2.77
C TYR A 381 1.20 -4.89 -3.86
N TYR A 382 1.64 -5.90 -4.62
CA TYR A 382 2.76 -5.71 -5.54
C TYR A 382 2.38 -4.99 -6.84
N ARG A 383 1.06 -4.87 -7.13
CA ARG A 383 0.57 -4.00 -8.20
C ARG A 383 0.95 -2.53 -7.99
N PHE A 384 1.20 -2.08 -6.76
CA PHE A 384 1.82 -0.78 -6.52
C PHE A 384 3.14 -0.65 -7.29
N TYR A 385 4.03 -1.65 -7.23
CA TYR A 385 5.30 -1.65 -7.94
C TYR A 385 5.13 -1.89 -9.45
N LEU A 386 4.13 -2.67 -9.86
CA LEU A 386 3.76 -2.81 -11.28
C LEU A 386 3.43 -1.44 -11.90
N PHE A 387 2.70 -0.57 -11.19
CA PHE A 387 2.36 0.76 -11.71
C PHE A 387 3.56 1.72 -11.75
N ARG A 388 4.52 1.57 -10.84
CA ARG A 388 5.81 2.28 -10.94
C ARG A 388 6.58 1.81 -12.18
N ALA A 389 6.59 0.50 -12.46
CA ALA A 389 7.21 -0.03 -13.67
C ALA A 389 6.48 0.46 -14.94
N LEU A 390 5.14 0.44 -14.94
CA LEU A 390 4.29 0.96 -16.02
C LEU A 390 4.66 2.40 -16.38
N LYS A 391 4.81 3.24 -15.35
CA LYS A 391 5.19 4.64 -15.50
C LYS A 391 6.62 4.79 -16.03
N LYS A 392 7.57 4.03 -15.47
CA LYS A 392 8.99 4.04 -15.88
C LYS A 392 9.16 3.71 -17.36
N VAL A 393 8.34 2.81 -17.90
CA VAL A 393 8.39 2.41 -19.32
C VAL A 393 7.53 3.28 -20.25
N GLY A 394 6.98 4.40 -19.76
CA GLY A 394 6.18 5.33 -20.57
C GLY A 394 4.78 4.83 -20.93
N LEU A 395 4.24 3.86 -20.20
CA LEU A 395 2.93 3.25 -20.46
C LEU A 395 1.84 3.68 -19.45
N ALA A 396 2.09 4.69 -18.62
CA ALA A 396 1.17 5.12 -17.57
C ALA A 396 -0.23 5.55 -18.06
N GLU A 397 -0.41 5.86 -19.35
CA GLU A 397 -1.73 6.07 -19.97
C GLU A 397 -2.68 4.85 -19.79
N ARG A 398 -2.16 3.65 -19.56
CA ARG A 398 -2.97 2.43 -19.35
C ARG A 398 -3.43 2.23 -17.90
N TYR A 399 -2.97 3.06 -16.97
CA TYR A 399 -3.21 2.88 -15.54
C TYR A 399 -4.69 2.66 -15.21
N THR A 400 -5.58 3.49 -15.77
CA THR A 400 -7.01 3.44 -15.47
C THR A 400 -7.66 2.13 -15.93
N GLU A 401 -7.20 1.53 -17.02
CA GLU A 401 -7.67 0.25 -17.53
C GLU A 401 -7.20 -0.92 -16.64
N MET A 402 -6.01 -0.79 -16.07
CA MET A 402 -5.43 -1.78 -15.14
C MET A 402 -6.05 -1.76 -13.73
N LEU A 403 -7.04 -0.87 -13.48
CA LEU A 403 -7.82 -0.83 -12.24
C LEU A 403 -8.94 -1.87 -12.16
N LYS A 404 -9.14 -2.69 -13.20
CA LYS A 404 -10.15 -3.76 -13.21
C LYS A 404 -10.19 -4.61 -11.93
N PRO A 405 -9.06 -5.05 -11.33
CA PRO A 405 -9.11 -5.83 -10.10
C PRO A 405 -9.76 -5.10 -8.90
N TRP A 406 -9.73 -3.77 -8.88
CA TRP A 406 -10.43 -2.95 -7.87
C TRP A 406 -11.92 -2.79 -8.19
N ASP A 407 -12.27 -2.62 -9.47
CA ASP A 407 -13.68 -2.65 -9.87
C ASP A 407 -14.31 -4.02 -9.53
N ASP A 408 -13.57 -5.11 -9.71
CA ASP A 408 -14.03 -6.48 -9.40
C ASP A 408 -14.27 -6.66 -7.89
N MET A 409 -13.44 -6.07 -7.01
CA MET A 409 -13.71 -6.03 -5.56
C MET A 409 -15.03 -5.31 -5.26
N ILE A 410 -15.24 -4.13 -5.86
CA ILE A 410 -16.47 -3.35 -5.66
C ILE A 410 -17.70 -4.11 -6.17
N ALA A 411 -17.57 -4.82 -7.30
CA ALA A 411 -18.65 -5.58 -7.92
C ALA A 411 -19.17 -6.74 -7.06
N ILE A 412 -18.35 -7.25 -6.13
CA ILE A 412 -18.74 -8.28 -5.16
C ILE A 412 -19.08 -7.68 -3.78
N GLY A 413 -19.47 -6.41 -3.74
CA GLY A 413 -20.01 -5.74 -2.55
C GLY A 413 -18.96 -5.26 -1.55
N LEU A 414 -17.67 -5.27 -1.87
CA LEU A 414 -16.66 -4.73 -0.96
C LEU A 414 -16.79 -3.21 -0.86
N THR A 415 -16.72 -2.72 0.38
CA THR A 415 -16.71 -1.29 0.70
C THR A 415 -15.35 -0.79 1.17
N THR A 416 -14.38 -1.69 1.26
CA THR A 416 -12.93 -1.49 1.46
C THR A 416 -12.17 -2.44 0.54
N PHE A 417 -10.87 -2.25 0.30
CA PHE A 417 -10.09 -3.16 -0.54
C PHE A 417 -9.45 -4.29 0.28
N ALA A 418 -9.59 -5.51 -0.22
CA ALA A 418 -9.11 -6.73 0.43
C ALA A 418 -7.59 -6.89 0.38
N GLU A 419 -7.07 -7.80 1.20
CA GLU A 419 -5.64 -8.15 1.28
C GLU A 419 -5.10 -8.74 -0.04
N ASN A 420 -5.84 -9.66 -0.64
CA ASN A 420 -5.46 -10.40 -1.83
C ASN A 420 -6.72 -10.76 -2.64
N PRO A 421 -6.62 -11.19 -3.91
CA PRO A 421 -7.76 -11.71 -4.66
C PRO A 421 -8.45 -12.87 -3.92
N GLU A 422 -9.76 -13.04 -4.13
CA GLU A 422 -10.50 -14.13 -3.48
C GLU A 422 -9.86 -15.51 -3.69
N PRO A 423 -9.83 -16.39 -2.66
CA PRO A 423 -10.32 -16.16 -1.31
C PRO A 423 -9.37 -15.27 -0.48
N THR A 424 -9.93 -14.26 0.20
CA THR A 424 -9.13 -13.33 1.01
C THR A 424 -9.47 -13.42 2.50
N ARG A 425 -8.44 -13.27 3.36
CA ARG A 425 -8.63 -13.27 4.82
C ARG A 425 -9.22 -11.95 5.29
N SER A 426 -8.62 -10.81 4.94
CA SER A 426 -9.10 -9.47 5.31
C SER A 426 -9.82 -8.78 4.15
N ASP A 427 -11.01 -8.24 4.40
CA ASP A 427 -11.76 -7.40 3.44
C ASP A 427 -11.31 -5.93 3.46
N CYS A 428 -10.39 -5.57 4.36
CA CYS A 428 -9.80 -4.24 4.46
C CYS A 428 -8.30 -4.34 4.73
N HIS A 429 -7.47 -3.97 3.74
CA HIS A 429 -6.03 -4.01 3.84
C HIS A 429 -5.38 -2.77 3.21
N ALA A 430 -4.55 -2.07 3.97
CA ALA A 430 -4.03 -0.76 3.60
C ALA A 430 -3.21 -0.78 2.30
N TRP A 431 -2.44 -1.84 2.07
CA TRP A 431 -1.59 -1.96 0.87
C TRP A 431 -2.37 -1.98 -0.47
N SER A 432 -3.69 -2.23 -0.42
CA SER A 432 -4.55 -2.32 -1.60
C SER A 432 -5.17 -0.97 -1.94
N ALA A 433 -4.99 0.05 -1.11
CA ALA A 433 -5.53 1.39 -1.30
C ALA A 433 -4.67 2.31 -2.18
N SER A 434 -3.64 1.76 -2.85
CA SER A 434 -2.74 2.52 -3.74
C SER A 434 -3.44 3.38 -4.81
N PRO A 435 -4.66 3.07 -5.32
CA PRO A 435 -5.33 3.97 -6.25
C PRO A 435 -5.58 5.39 -5.75
N ASN A 436 -5.78 5.61 -4.44
CA ASN A 436 -5.95 6.97 -3.91
C ASN A 436 -4.67 7.82 -4.00
N TYR A 437 -3.50 7.18 -4.07
CA TYR A 437 -2.24 7.84 -4.39
C TYR A 437 -2.09 8.02 -5.90
N ASP A 438 -2.26 6.95 -6.66
CA ASP A 438 -1.98 6.92 -8.11
C ASP A 438 -2.91 7.81 -8.95
N LEU A 439 -4.16 8.01 -8.56
CA LEU A 439 -5.04 8.94 -9.27
C LEU A 439 -4.50 10.39 -9.22
N LEU A 440 -3.73 10.72 -8.18
CA LEU A 440 -3.10 12.03 -8.02
C LEU A 440 -1.66 12.05 -8.57
N ALA A 441 -0.84 11.07 -8.21
CA ALA A 441 0.57 11.02 -8.60
C ALA A 441 0.81 10.53 -10.04
N THR A 442 -0.05 9.64 -10.54
CA THR A 442 0.09 9.02 -11.87
C THR A 442 -0.87 9.65 -12.87
N VAL A 443 -2.18 9.70 -12.56
CA VAL A 443 -3.18 10.22 -13.52
C VAL A 443 -3.15 11.75 -13.61
N CYS A 444 -3.19 12.47 -12.48
CA CYS A 444 -2.91 13.92 -12.50
C CYS A 444 -1.43 14.22 -12.73
N GLY A 445 -0.55 13.26 -12.43
CA GLY A 445 0.87 13.35 -12.72
C GLY A 445 1.68 14.21 -11.74
N VAL A 446 1.12 14.53 -10.58
CA VAL A 446 1.74 15.48 -9.62
C VAL A 446 2.75 14.74 -8.75
N GLU A 447 4.04 15.05 -8.91
CA GLU A 447 5.13 14.45 -8.12
C GLU A 447 6.21 15.47 -7.74
N PRO A 448 6.95 15.25 -6.65
CA PRO A 448 8.13 16.05 -6.35
C PRO A 448 9.18 15.91 -7.46
N ALA A 449 9.72 17.04 -7.92
CA ALA A 449 10.85 17.09 -8.85
C ALA A 449 12.20 17.28 -8.12
N GLU A 450 12.15 17.78 -6.89
CA GLU A 450 13.31 18.00 -6.01
C GLU A 450 12.98 17.56 -4.58
N PRO A 451 13.99 17.20 -3.77
CA PRO A 451 13.81 16.90 -2.36
C PRO A 451 13.05 17.99 -1.59
N GLY A 452 12.24 17.56 -0.64
CA GLY A 452 11.35 18.41 0.14
C GLY A 452 10.14 18.94 -0.63
N PHE A 453 9.86 18.38 -1.80
CA PHE A 453 8.84 18.84 -2.74
C PHE A 453 9.07 20.32 -3.12
N LYS A 454 10.35 20.74 -3.19
CA LYS A 454 10.74 22.14 -3.42
C LYS A 454 10.31 22.67 -4.79
N SER A 455 10.23 21.77 -5.76
CA SER A 455 9.57 21.96 -7.06
C SER A 455 8.74 20.73 -7.43
N VAL A 456 7.81 20.91 -8.36
CA VAL A 456 6.86 19.88 -8.81
C VAL A 456 7.06 19.53 -10.28
N LYS A 457 6.96 18.25 -10.61
CA LYS A 457 6.72 17.79 -11.98
C LYS A 457 5.25 17.41 -12.11
N ILE A 458 4.57 17.91 -13.14
CA ILE A 458 3.18 17.56 -13.46
C ILE A 458 3.16 16.91 -14.85
N GLU A 459 3.02 15.60 -14.88
CA GLU A 459 3.03 14.77 -16.08
C GLU A 459 1.77 13.89 -16.12
N PRO A 460 0.62 14.42 -16.59
CA PRO A 460 -0.64 13.73 -16.48
C PRO A 460 -0.72 12.54 -17.46
N HIS A 461 -1.35 11.47 -17.02
CA HIS A 461 -1.58 10.26 -17.82
C HIS A 461 -3.07 9.94 -17.85
N MET A 462 -3.79 10.53 -18.80
CA MET A 462 -5.25 10.52 -18.79
C MET A 462 -5.84 9.23 -19.37
N GLY A 463 -5.10 8.48 -20.19
CA GLY A 463 -5.57 7.24 -20.78
C GLY A 463 -6.84 7.46 -21.59
N ASN A 464 -7.87 6.68 -21.29
CA ASN A 464 -9.20 6.80 -21.89
C ASN A 464 -10.05 7.95 -21.30
N LEU A 465 -9.60 8.64 -20.24
CA LEU A 465 -10.33 9.75 -19.63
C LEU A 465 -10.30 10.98 -20.54
N THR A 466 -11.45 11.64 -20.69
CA THR A 466 -11.55 12.92 -21.42
C THR A 466 -11.43 14.12 -20.49
N TYR A 467 -11.59 13.92 -19.17
CA TYR A 467 -11.55 14.96 -18.17
C TYR A 467 -10.91 14.46 -16.88
N ILE A 468 -10.04 15.27 -16.27
CA ILE A 468 -9.59 15.06 -14.90
C ILE A 468 -9.57 16.37 -14.11
N LYS A 469 -9.89 16.26 -12.83
CA LYS A 469 -9.69 17.33 -11.84
C LYS A 469 -9.11 16.72 -10.58
N GLY A 470 -7.93 17.22 -10.20
CA GLY A 470 -7.17 16.74 -9.06
C GLY A 470 -6.82 17.88 -8.11
N LYS A 471 -6.78 17.56 -6.82
CA LYS A 471 -6.28 18.43 -5.76
C LYS A 471 -5.29 17.65 -4.92
N VAL A 472 -4.05 18.13 -4.84
CA VAL A 472 -2.99 17.53 -4.03
C VAL A 472 -2.57 18.53 -2.95
N PRO A 473 -2.76 18.22 -1.65
CA PRO A 473 -2.28 19.06 -0.57
C PRO A 473 -0.75 19.03 -0.54
N HIS A 474 -0.14 20.20 -0.50
CA HIS A 474 1.30 20.39 -0.45
C HIS A 474 1.66 21.33 0.72
N PRO A 475 2.85 21.21 1.36
CA PRO A 475 3.19 22.02 2.55
C PRO A 475 3.04 23.54 2.39
N LYS A 476 3.22 24.07 1.17
CA LYS A 476 3.03 25.49 0.83
C LYS A 476 1.58 25.88 0.46
N GLY A 477 0.65 24.93 0.40
CA GLY A 477 -0.72 25.11 -0.11
C GLY A 477 -1.06 24.11 -1.21
N ASP A 478 -2.31 24.09 -1.68
CA ASP A 478 -2.79 23.04 -2.59
C ASP A 478 -2.27 23.21 -4.03
N ILE A 479 -1.91 22.09 -4.66
CA ILE A 479 -1.68 21.98 -6.11
C ILE A 479 -2.99 21.54 -6.76
N LEU A 480 -3.47 22.31 -7.75
CA LEU A 480 -4.73 22.04 -8.45
C LEU A 480 -4.46 21.69 -9.92
N VAL A 481 -5.05 20.61 -10.39
CA VAL A 481 -4.99 20.17 -11.79
C VAL A 481 -6.42 20.10 -12.32
N ASN A 482 -6.69 20.72 -13.47
CA ASN A 482 -7.98 20.66 -14.15
C ASN A 482 -7.74 20.62 -15.65
N LEU A 483 -7.84 19.44 -16.25
CA LEU A 483 -7.46 19.20 -17.63
C LEU A 483 -8.57 18.50 -18.40
N LYS A 484 -8.69 18.86 -19.68
CA LYS A 484 -9.55 18.22 -20.66
C LYS A 484 -8.70 17.72 -21.82
N LYS A 485 -8.97 16.49 -22.26
CA LYS A 485 -8.36 15.92 -23.44
C LYS A 485 -8.95 16.60 -24.68
N THR A 486 -8.09 17.00 -25.60
CA THR A 486 -8.48 17.53 -26.91
C THR A 486 -8.13 16.52 -28.00
N LYS A 487 -8.46 16.81 -29.27
CA LYS A 487 -8.05 15.94 -30.39
C LYS A 487 -6.52 15.85 -30.55
N LYS A 488 -5.76 16.83 -30.03
CA LYS A 488 -4.31 16.96 -30.26
C LYS A 488 -3.46 16.93 -28.98
N GLY A 489 -4.07 16.99 -27.80
CA GLY A 489 -3.34 17.07 -26.53
C GLY A 489 -4.27 17.27 -25.34
N VAL A 490 -3.87 18.16 -24.43
CA VAL A 490 -4.62 18.51 -23.21
C VAL A 490 -4.66 20.02 -23.04
N THR A 491 -5.84 20.53 -22.69
CA THR A 491 -6.01 21.94 -22.33
C THR A 491 -6.63 22.07 -20.96
N GLY A 492 -6.26 23.14 -20.25
CA GLY A 492 -6.83 23.41 -18.95
C GLY A 492 -5.95 24.29 -18.10
N LYS A 493 -6.06 24.11 -16.78
CA LYS A 493 -5.41 24.95 -15.78
C LYS A 493 -4.69 24.09 -14.76
N VAL A 494 -3.52 24.57 -14.38
CA VAL A 494 -2.73 24.06 -13.26
C VAL A 494 -2.45 25.22 -12.32
N SER A 495 -2.79 25.09 -11.04
CA SER A 495 -2.49 26.12 -10.04
C SER A 495 -1.47 25.61 -9.04
N LEU A 496 -0.39 26.36 -8.85
CA LEU A 496 0.63 26.07 -7.84
C LEU A 496 0.49 27.06 -6.67
N PRO A 497 0.74 26.64 -5.42
CA PRO A 497 0.76 27.54 -4.28
C PRO A 497 1.90 28.56 -4.37
N GLU A 498 1.83 29.60 -3.52
CA GLU A 498 2.88 30.61 -3.43
C GLU A 498 4.24 29.99 -3.09
N GLY A 499 5.29 30.45 -3.79
CA GLY A 499 6.65 29.96 -3.63
C GLY A 499 6.93 28.57 -4.20
N LEU A 500 5.97 27.93 -4.88
CA LEU A 500 6.19 26.68 -5.62
C LEU A 500 6.32 26.96 -7.13
N HIS A 501 7.27 26.27 -7.75
CA HIS A 501 7.51 26.28 -9.19
C HIS A 501 7.68 24.84 -9.68
N GLY A 502 7.71 24.65 -10.99
CA GLY A 502 7.81 23.30 -11.53
C GLY A 502 7.78 23.24 -13.04
N SER A 503 7.46 22.05 -13.54
CA SER A 503 7.30 21.78 -14.96
C SER A 503 6.01 21.01 -15.23
N PHE A 504 5.40 21.31 -16.37
CA PHE A 504 4.34 20.51 -16.96
C PHE A 504 4.91 19.75 -18.14
N VAL A 505 4.81 18.42 -18.11
CA VAL A 505 5.35 17.54 -19.16
C VAL A 505 4.20 16.89 -19.90
N TRP A 506 4.19 17.03 -21.22
CA TRP A 506 3.21 16.39 -22.09
C TRP A 506 3.84 15.98 -23.41
N GLN A 507 3.78 14.68 -23.74
CA GLN A 507 4.33 14.12 -24.98
C GLN A 507 5.77 14.58 -25.25
N GLY A 508 6.62 14.56 -24.21
CA GLY A 508 8.03 14.99 -24.28
C GLY A 508 8.26 16.50 -24.33
N LYS A 509 7.21 17.33 -24.37
CA LYS A 509 7.32 18.79 -24.26
C LYS A 509 7.25 19.21 -22.81
N ASN A 510 8.14 20.12 -22.42
CA ASN A 510 8.23 20.66 -21.06
C ASN A 510 7.85 22.15 -21.08
N ILE A 511 6.85 22.53 -20.27
CA ILE A 511 6.45 23.92 -20.03
C ILE A 511 6.78 24.29 -18.57
N PRO A 512 7.55 25.36 -18.32
CA PRO A 512 7.74 25.86 -16.97
C PRO A 512 6.42 26.31 -16.33
N LEU A 513 6.19 25.88 -15.10
CA LEU A 513 5.08 26.31 -14.25
C LEU A 513 5.58 27.29 -13.20
N LYS A 514 4.82 28.36 -12.98
CA LYS A 514 5.04 29.34 -11.91
C LYS A 514 3.95 29.23 -10.84
N GLN A 515 4.17 29.85 -9.69
CA GLN A 515 3.12 30.02 -8.68
C GLN A 515 1.86 30.67 -9.27
N GLY A 516 0.70 30.37 -8.69
CA GLY A 516 -0.61 30.81 -9.18
C GLY A 516 -1.10 29.97 -10.35
N GLU A 517 -2.05 30.51 -11.12
CA GLU A 517 -2.69 29.81 -12.23
C GLU A 517 -1.82 29.81 -13.50
N ASN A 518 -1.67 28.64 -14.11
CA ASN A 518 -0.97 28.39 -15.37
C ASN A 518 -1.95 27.78 -16.37
N VAL A 519 -1.98 28.31 -17.58
CA VAL A 519 -2.80 27.76 -18.68
C VAL A 519 -1.97 26.76 -19.47
N VAL A 520 -2.52 25.55 -19.65
CA VAL A 520 -1.92 24.47 -20.44
C VAL A 520 -2.59 24.43 -21.83
N PRO A 521 -1.84 24.59 -22.95
CA PRO A 521 -2.45 24.80 -24.27
C PRO A 521 -2.24 23.65 -25.30
N PHE A 522 -2.03 22.39 -24.89
CA PHE A 522 -1.66 21.31 -25.81
C PHE A 522 -2.78 20.77 -26.71
#